data_AF-A0A973I4R8-F1
#
_entry.id   AF-A0A973I4R8-F1
#
_cell.length_a   1.000
_cell.length_b   1.000
_cell.length_c   1.000
_cell.angle_alpha   90.00
_cell.angle_beta   90.00
_cell.angle_gamma   90.00
#
_symmetry.space_group_name_H-M   'P 1'
#
loop_
_entity.id
_entity.type
_entity.pdbx_description
1 polymer ?
#
loop_
_entity_poly.entity_id
_entity_poly.type
_entity_poly.pdbx_seq_one_letter_code
_entity_poly.pdbx_strand_id
1 'polypeptide(L)'
;GIHQDGMLKAKNTYEIMTPASIGQPEKSLNMTSRSGRHVIKHRMEQLGYQESDFDLDDLYESFLGLADKKGQIFDYDLEALLFFNQQKDDNDHFKLGYISAHSGSGMVSTASVKLTVGDKEIIEAATGNGPVEAAYKAINLITGVNIEVVEYSLESKGAGENALGQVDIVAKYNGQNFHGMGLATDVVHASVRALLHVLNLVHRADLVADKKQQIQQQKIAGV
;
A
#
# COMPACT_ATOMS: atom_id res chain seq x y z
N GLY A 1 -23.91 2.40 0.39
CA GLY A 1 -24.29 1.30 -0.50
C GLY A 1 -25.51 1.64 -1.29
N ILE A 2 -26.57 0.82 -1.15
CA ILE A 2 -27.78 0.89 -1.98
C ILE A 2 -28.46 2.28 -1.98
N HIS A 3 -28.50 2.96 -0.83
CA HIS A 3 -29.07 4.31 -0.74
C HIS A 3 -28.22 5.36 -1.45
N GLN A 4 -26.88 5.22 -1.38
CA GLN A 4 -25.96 6.16 -2.05
C GLN A 4 -26.01 5.97 -3.56
N ASP A 5 -26.03 4.72 -4.04
CA ASP A 5 -26.22 4.40 -5.46
C ASP A 5 -27.56 4.93 -5.99
N GLY A 6 -28.63 4.73 -5.21
CA GLY A 6 -29.96 5.26 -5.55
C GLY A 6 -30.01 6.80 -5.56
N MET A 7 -29.32 7.48 -4.64
CA MET A 7 -29.19 8.95 -4.65
C MET A 7 -28.44 9.46 -5.88
N LEU A 8 -27.39 8.78 -6.32
CA LEU A 8 -26.62 9.16 -7.51
C LEU A 8 -27.44 9.00 -8.80
N LYS A 9 -28.25 7.94 -8.89
CA LYS A 9 -29.12 7.68 -10.06
C LYS A 9 -30.35 8.57 -10.10
N ALA A 10 -30.98 8.82 -8.95
CA ALA A 10 -32.22 9.59 -8.86
C ALA A 10 -32.36 10.24 -7.47
N LYS A 11 -31.79 11.44 -7.29
CA LYS A 11 -31.81 12.20 -6.02
C LYS A 11 -33.22 12.32 -5.42
N ASN A 12 -34.24 12.55 -6.24
CA ASN A 12 -35.65 12.67 -5.83
C ASN A 12 -36.25 11.41 -5.16
N THR A 13 -35.60 10.25 -5.29
CA THR A 13 -36.04 9.00 -4.65
C THR A 13 -35.80 9.02 -3.15
N TYR A 14 -34.80 9.79 -2.69
CA TYR A 14 -34.39 9.85 -1.28
C TYR A 14 -34.40 11.26 -0.72
N GLU A 15 -34.40 12.28 -1.56
CA GLU A 15 -34.50 13.69 -1.18
C GLU A 15 -35.81 14.29 -1.69
N ILE A 16 -36.72 14.63 -0.77
CA ILE A 16 -37.99 15.31 -1.09
C ILE A 16 -37.73 16.77 -1.53
N MET A 17 -36.64 17.38 -1.04
CA MET A 17 -36.17 18.73 -1.38
C MET A 17 -34.64 18.79 -1.31
N THR A 18 -34.01 19.70 -2.05
CA THR A 18 -32.54 19.79 -2.09
C THR A 18 -31.97 20.43 -0.82
N PRO A 19 -30.79 20.02 -0.32
CA PRO A 19 -30.13 20.67 0.83
C PRO A 19 -29.95 22.18 0.63
N ALA A 20 -29.59 22.59 -0.58
CA ALA A 20 -29.43 24.00 -0.95
C ALA A 20 -30.71 24.83 -0.76
N SER A 21 -31.89 24.23 -0.92
CA SER A 21 -33.17 24.93 -0.76
C SER A 21 -33.47 25.37 0.68
N ILE A 22 -32.79 24.78 1.67
CA ILE A 22 -32.84 25.17 3.08
C ILE A 22 -31.54 25.80 3.57
N GLY A 23 -30.66 26.22 2.64
CA GLY A 23 -29.37 26.81 2.97
C GLY A 23 -28.34 25.83 3.55
N GLN A 24 -28.56 24.51 3.43
CA GLN A 24 -27.51 23.53 3.73
C GLN A 24 -26.60 23.35 2.51
N PRO A 25 -25.27 23.34 2.70
CA PRO A 25 -24.36 22.88 1.66
C PRO A 25 -24.68 21.43 1.29
N GLU A 26 -24.46 21.06 0.02
CA GLU A 26 -24.56 19.65 -0.36
C GLU A 26 -23.61 18.82 0.52
N LYS A 27 -24.16 17.82 1.22
CA LYS A 27 -23.35 16.96 2.07
C LYS A 27 -22.46 16.10 1.19
N SER A 28 -21.17 16.09 1.46
CA SER A 28 -20.24 15.12 0.88
C SER A 28 -20.71 13.71 1.26
N LEU A 29 -20.83 12.84 0.27
CA LEU A 29 -21.11 11.44 0.48
C LEU A 29 -19.98 10.82 1.33
N ASN A 30 -20.29 10.44 2.57
CA ASN A 30 -19.33 9.71 3.40
C ASN A 30 -19.03 8.36 2.76
N MET A 31 -17.77 8.15 2.38
CA MET A 31 -17.31 6.89 1.84
C MET A 31 -16.92 5.96 2.99
N THR A 32 -17.67 4.87 3.13
CA THR A 32 -17.43 3.79 4.10
C THR A 32 -17.31 2.44 3.36
N SER A 33 -17.00 1.34 4.06
CA SER A 33 -16.90 0.00 3.43
C SER A 33 -18.20 -0.49 2.78
N ARG A 34 -19.32 0.19 3.05
CA ARG A 34 -20.61 -0.07 2.39
C ARG A 34 -20.77 0.70 1.08
N SER A 35 -19.83 1.56 0.70
CA SER A 35 -19.91 2.36 -0.53
C SER A 35 -19.57 1.49 -1.72
N GLY A 36 -20.38 1.54 -2.77
CA GLY A 36 -20.15 0.74 -3.97
C GLY A 36 -19.22 1.43 -4.95
N ARG A 37 -18.75 0.68 -5.94
CA ARG A 37 -17.92 1.17 -7.06
C ARG A 37 -18.45 2.45 -7.71
N HIS A 38 -19.78 2.57 -7.88
CA HIS A 38 -20.39 3.75 -8.48
C HIS A 38 -20.13 5.03 -7.67
N VAL A 39 -20.11 4.94 -6.33
CA VAL A 39 -19.82 6.07 -5.44
C VAL A 39 -18.35 6.50 -5.60
N ILE A 40 -17.43 5.54 -5.66
CA ILE A 40 -16.00 5.81 -5.81
C ILE A 40 -15.71 6.40 -7.18
N LYS A 41 -16.23 5.80 -8.25
CA LYS A 41 -16.12 6.34 -9.62
C LYS A 41 -16.62 7.77 -9.69
N HIS A 42 -17.84 8.03 -9.20
CA HIS A 42 -18.40 9.38 -9.18
C HIS A 42 -17.52 10.36 -8.39
N ARG A 43 -16.92 9.90 -7.28
CA ARG A 43 -16.04 10.76 -6.48
C ARG A 43 -14.73 11.07 -7.20
N MET A 44 -14.12 10.08 -7.85
CA MET A 44 -12.91 10.27 -8.67
C MET A 44 -13.16 11.25 -9.83
N GLU A 45 -14.33 11.16 -10.49
CA GLU A 45 -14.75 12.12 -11.52
C GLU A 45 -14.87 13.55 -10.95
N GLN A 46 -15.45 13.70 -9.75
CA GLN A 46 -15.54 15.00 -9.07
C GLN A 46 -14.17 15.58 -8.67
N LEU A 47 -13.18 14.72 -8.43
CA LEU A 47 -11.78 15.10 -8.18
C LEU A 47 -11.00 15.42 -9.46
N GLY A 48 -11.59 15.18 -10.64
CA GLY A 48 -11.00 15.50 -11.93
C GLY A 48 -10.30 14.33 -12.64
N TYR A 49 -10.41 13.11 -12.11
CA TYR A 49 -9.88 11.90 -12.74
C TYR A 49 -10.85 11.34 -13.78
N GLN A 50 -10.31 10.89 -14.91
CA GLN A 50 -11.03 10.16 -15.94
C GLN A 50 -11.00 8.66 -15.66
N GLU A 51 -11.94 7.91 -16.23
CA GLU A 51 -11.97 6.43 -16.12
C GLU A 51 -10.70 5.75 -16.66
N SER A 52 -9.97 6.41 -17.55
CA SER A 52 -8.69 5.94 -18.08
C SER A 52 -7.52 6.10 -17.11
N ASP A 53 -7.66 6.91 -16.06
CA ASP A 53 -6.56 7.29 -15.17
C ASP A 53 -6.32 6.24 -14.07
N PHE A 54 -7.26 5.31 -13.88
CA PHE A 54 -7.20 4.30 -12.83
C PHE A 54 -7.97 3.02 -13.21
N ASP A 55 -7.52 1.90 -12.66
CA ASP A 55 -8.34 0.68 -12.64
C ASP A 55 -9.32 0.75 -11.47
N LEU A 56 -10.62 0.75 -11.78
CA LEU A 56 -11.69 0.87 -10.77
C LEU A 56 -11.76 -0.35 -9.87
N ASP A 57 -11.46 -1.55 -10.36
CA ASP A 57 -11.52 -2.77 -9.56
C ASP A 57 -10.36 -2.80 -8.55
N ASP A 58 -9.15 -2.50 -8.99
CA ASP A 58 -7.99 -2.41 -8.10
C ASP A 58 -8.15 -1.30 -7.04
N LEU A 59 -8.64 -0.14 -7.46
CA LEU A 59 -8.92 0.96 -6.54
C LEU A 59 -10.03 0.58 -5.55
N TYR A 60 -11.06 -0.15 -6.01
CA TYR A 60 -12.16 -0.60 -5.16
C TYR A 60 -11.71 -1.63 -4.11
N GLU A 61 -10.85 -2.58 -4.47
CA GLU A 61 -10.29 -3.53 -3.50
C GLU A 61 -9.45 -2.84 -2.43
N SER A 62 -8.55 -1.96 -2.85
CA SER A 62 -7.73 -1.13 -1.94
C SER A 62 -8.61 -0.25 -1.04
N PHE A 63 -9.67 0.35 -1.61
CA PHE A 63 -10.65 1.14 -0.86
C PHE A 63 -11.35 0.30 0.21
N LEU A 64 -11.85 -0.89 -0.12
CA LEU A 64 -12.53 -1.76 0.85
C LEU A 64 -11.60 -2.14 2.00
N GLY A 65 -10.38 -2.56 1.67
CA GLY A 65 -9.38 -2.94 2.67
C GLY A 65 -9.02 -1.80 3.61
N LEU A 66 -9.00 -0.55 3.11
CA LEU A 66 -8.80 0.61 3.95
C LEU A 66 -10.05 0.97 4.75
N ALA A 67 -11.23 0.93 4.13
CA ALA A 67 -12.49 1.32 4.74
C ALA A 67 -12.87 0.38 5.90
N ASP A 68 -12.53 -0.90 5.82
CA ASP A 68 -12.75 -1.85 6.92
C ASP A 68 -11.88 -1.53 8.16
N LYS A 69 -10.71 -0.93 7.95
CA LYS A 69 -9.79 -0.56 9.05
C LYS A 69 -10.03 0.84 9.58
N LYS A 70 -10.21 1.80 8.68
CA LYS A 70 -10.33 3.24 8.96
C LYS A 70 -11.78 3.67 9.21
N GLY A 71 -12.76 2.92 8.72
CA GLY A 71 -14.19 3.21 8.80
C GLY A 71 -14.67 4.22 7.78
N GLN A 72 -14.10 5.43 7.79
CA GLN A 72 -14.41 6.50 6.85
C GLN A 72 -13.19 6.86 5.98
N ILE A 73 -13.43 6.94 4.68
CA ILE A 73 -12.46 7.29 3.64
C ILE A 73 -12.77 8.69 3.13
N PHE A 74 -11.71 9.48 2.96
CA PHE A 74 -11.74 10.83 2.43
C PHE A 74 -11.06 10.88 1.05
N ASP A 75 -11.19 12.01 0.36
CA ASP A 75 -10.67 12.18 -0.99
C ASP A 75 -9.16 11.95 -1.07
N TYR A 76 -8.40 12.51 -0.13
CA TYR A 76 -6.95 12.33 -0.05
C TYR A 76 -6.54 10.87 0.16
N ASP A 77 -7.40 10.04 0.77
CA ASP A 77 -7.14 8.61 0.89
C ASP A 77 -7.32 7.91 -0.45
N LEU A 78 -8.34 8.29 -1.23
CA LEU A 78 -8.54 7.74 -2.57
C LEU A 78 -7.37 8.08 -3.49
N GLU A 79 -6.92 9.34 -3.48
CA GLU A 79 -5.76 9.77 -4.27
C GLU A 79 -4.49 9.04 -3.83
N ALA A 80 -4.29 8.84 -2.52
CA ALA A 80 -3.19 8.04 -2.00
C ALA A 80 -3.31 6.58 -2.47
N LEU A 81 -4.45 5.94 -2.33
CA LEU A 81 -4.65 4.56 -2.79
C LEU A 81 -4.40 4.41 -4.29
N LEU A 82 -4.83 5.38 -5.11
CA LEU A 82 -4.56 5.39 -6.54
C LEU A 82 -3.05 5.46 -6.82
N PHE A 83 -2.34 6.41 -6.20
CA PHE A 83 -0.90 6.57 -6.38
C PHE A 83 -0.11 5.31 -6.01
N PHE A 84 -0.52 4.62 -4.93
CA PHE A 84 0.15 3.39 -4.51
C PHE A 84 -0.24 2.17 -5.37
N ASN A 85 -1.48 2.08 -5.84
CA ASN A 85 -1.89 1.02 -6.77
C ASN A 85 -1.10 1.10 -8.08
N GLN A 86 -0.86 2.30 -8.61
CA GLN A 86 -0.07 2.49 -9.84
C GLN A 86 1.41 2.09 -9.71
N GLN A 87 1.92 1.99 -8.48
CA GLN A 87 3.29 1.53 -8.22
C GLN A 87 3.38 0.03 -7.94
N LYS A 88 2.25 -0.61 -7.70
CA LYS A 88 2.18 -2.05 -7.49
C LYS A 88 2.39 -2.75 -8.83
N ASP A 89 3.21 -3.78 -8.82
CA ASP A 89 3.45 -4.61 -10.00
C ASP A 89 3.04 -6.05 -9.63
N ASP A 90 2.22 -6.65 -10.49
CA ASP A 90 1.62 -7.96 -10.26
C ASP A 90 2.67 -9.07 -10.08
N ASN A 91 3.89 -8.83 -10.59
CA ASN A 91 5.02 -9.75 -10.54
C ASN A 91 5.95 -9.53 -9.34
N ASP A 92 5.47 -8.93 -8.25
CA ASP A 92 6.19 -8.89 -6.98
C ASP A 92 6.61 -10.30 -6.52
N HIS A 93 7.91 -10.50 -6.28
CA HIS A 93 8.47 -11.80 -5.86
C HIS A 93 8.21 -12.08 -4.38
N PHE A 94 8.28 -11.04 -3.56
CA PHE A 94 8.00 -11.07 -2.13
C PHE A 94 6.63 -10.43 -1.87
N LYS A 95 5.68 -11.21 -1.38
CA LYS A 95 4.32 -10.75 -1.03
C LYS A 95 4.07 -10.93 0.46
N LEU A 96 3.59 -9.89 1.14
CA LEU A 96 3.24 -9.97 2.56
C LEU A 96 1.95 -10.77 2.75
N GLY A 97 2.04 -11.88 3.50
CA GLY A 97 0.85 -12.64 3.92
C GLY A 97 0.33 -12.18 5.28
N TYR A 98 1.21 -12.14 6.27
CA TYR A 98 0.85 -11.81 7.65
C TYR A 98 2.00 -11.13 8.40
N ILE A 99 1.64 -10.27 9.35
CA ILE A 99 2.56 -9.66 10.30
C ILE A 99 1.89 -9.59 11.68
N SER A 100 2.61 -10.04 12.71
CA SER A 100 2.35 -9.72 14.11
C SER A 100 3.56 -9.02 14.67
N ALA A 101 3.39 -7.85 15.28
CA ALA A 101 4.47 -7.19 15.98
C ALA A 101 4.00 -6.81 17.38
N HIS A 102 4.87 -7.04 18.36
CA HIS A 102 4.63 -6.73 19.76
C HIS A 102 5.78 -5.87 20.27
N SER A 103 5.44 -4.79 20.97
CA SER A 103 6.40 -3.93 21.64
C SER A 103 5.84 -3.47 22.98
N GLY A 104 6.71 -3.14 23.93
CA GLY A 104 6.33 -2.68 25.25
C GLY A 104 7.52 -2.10 25.99
N SER A 105 7.25 -1.19 26.93
CA SER A 105 8.29 -0.58 27.76
C SER A 105 8.97 -1.65 28.63
N GLY A 106 10.30 -1.74 28.57
CA GLY A 106 11.08 -2.74 29.31
C GLY A 106 11.00 -4.17 28.76
N MET A 107 10.40 -4.37 27.58
CA MET A 107 10.31 -5.66 26.90
C MET A 107 11.12 -5.64 25.61
N VAL A 108 11.66 -6.80 25.23
CA VAL A 108 12.26 -6.96 23.90
C VAL A 108 11.13 -7.00 22.88
N SER A 109 11.19 -6.12 21.87
CA SER A 109 10.19 -6.12 20.81
C SER A 109 10.36 -7.36 19.93
N THR A 110 9.25 -7.95 19.50
CA THR A 110 9.20 -9.15 18.68
C THR A 110 8.28 -8.95 17.49
N ALA A 111 8.62 -9.59 16.37
CA ALA A 111 7.73 -9.67 15.23
C ALA A 111 7.78 -11.06 14.59
N SER A 112 6.63 -11.53 14.13
CA SER A 112 6.47 -12.72 13.30
C SER A 112 5.92 -12.28 11.95
N VAL A 113 6.60 -12.66 10.86
CA VAL A 113 6.24 -12.27 9.50
C VAL A 113 6.05 -13.54 8.66
N LYS A 114 4.96 -13.58 7.90
CA LYS A 114 4.75 -14.55 6.83
C LYS A 114 4.89 -13.84 5.49
N LEU A 115 5.80 -14.32 4.65
CA LEU A 115 5.90 -13.90 3.25
C LEU A 115 5.59 -15.08 2.33
N THR A 116 4.97 -14.76 1.20
CA THR A 116 4.96 -15.62 0.02
C THR A 116 6.14 -15.20 -0.85
N VAL A 117 7.07 -16.13 -1.10
CA VAL A 117 8.28 -15.95 -1.91
C VAL A 117 8.15 -16.82 -3.16
N GLY A 118 7.81 -16.21 -4.29
CA GLY A 118 7.31 -16.95 -5.45
C GLY A 118 6.05 -17.75 -5.09
N ASP A 119 6.13 -19.08 -5.10
CA ASP A 119 5.02 -19.98 -4.77
C ASP A 119 5.08 -20.55 -3.34
N LYS A 120 6.08 -20.18 -2.55
CA LYS A 120 6.30 -20.76 -1.21
C LYS A 120 5.92 -19.78 -0.12
N GLU A 121 5.13 -20.24 0.85
CA GLU A 121 4.92 -19.49 2.09
C GLU A 121 6.02 -19.82 3.11
N ILE A 122 6.63 -18.79 3.67
CA ILE A 122 7.68 -18.91 4.69
C ILE A 122 7.30 -18.00 5.87
N ILE A 123 7.48 -18.50 7.09
CA ILE A 123 7.20 -17.77 8.33
C ILE A 123 8.49 -17.71 9.15
N GLU A 124 8.88 -16.52 9.57
CA GLU A 124 9.98 -16.32 10.51
C GLU A 124 9.60 -15.34 11.60
N ALA A 125 10.35 -15.37 12.70
CA ALA A 125 10.21 -14.43 13.79
C ALA A 125 11.57 -13.92 14.26
N ALA A 126 11.61 -12.66 14.69
CA ALA A 126 12.82 -12.03 15.19
C ALA A 126 12.52 -11.04 16.31
N THR A 127 13.59 -10.66 17.02
CA THR A 127 13.59 -9.63 18.06
C THR A 127 14.30 -8.37 17.58
N GLY A 128 13.95 -7.22 18.15
CA GLY A 128 14.56 -5.93 17.83
C GLY A 128 14.37 -4.91 18.94
N ASN A 129 14.99 -3.74 18.79
CA ASN A 129 14.80 -2.64 19.72
C ASN A 129 13.40 -2.04 19.59
N GLY A 130 12.79 -2.14 18.41
CA GLY A 130 11.41 -1.77 18.15
C GLY A 130 10.70 -2.78 17.25
N PRO A 131 9.37 -2.66 17.10
CA PRO A 131 8.56 -3.58 16.31
C PRO A 131 8.92 -3.53 14.82
N VAL A 132 9.31 -2.36 14.30
CA VAL A 132 9.78 -2.20 12.91
C VAL A 132 11.08 -2.95 12.69
N GLU A 133 12.08 -2.76 13.55
CA GLU A 133 13.37 -3.44 13.45
C GLU A 133 13.21 -4.97 13.57
N ALA A 134 12.37 -5.43 14.50
CA ALA A 134 12.06 -6.85 14.66
C ALA A 134 11.44 -7.43 13.37
N ALA A 135 10.50 -6.71 12.75
CA ALA A 135 9.88 -7.15 11.50
C ALA A 135 10.89 -7.17 10.34
N TYR A 136 11.76 -6.16 10.24
CA TYR A 136 12.80 -6.10 9.21
C TYR A 136 13.78 -7.28 9.33
N LYS A 137 14.19 -7.62 10.56
CA LYS A 137 15.04 -8.79 10.80
C LYS A 137 14.35 -10.09 10.39
N ALA A 138 13.08 -10.27 10.75
CA ALA A 138 12.32 -11.46 10.32
C ALA A 138 12.23 -11.57 8.79
N ILE A 139 12.00 -10.45 8.09
CA ILE A 139 11.98 -10.40 6.63
C ILE A 139 13.37 -10.72 6.04
N ASN A 140 14.45 -10.20 6.62
CA ASN A 140 15.80 -10.51 6.16
C ASN A 140 16.15 -12.00 6.34
N LEU A 141 15.66 -12.64 7.40
CA LEU A 141 15.80 -14.10 7.59
C LEU A 141 15.07 -14.89 6.50
N ILE A 142 13.86 -14.46 6.12
CA ILE A 142 13.08 -15.12 5.05
C ILE A 142 13.74 -14.94 3.68
N THR A 143 14.14 -13.71 3.37
CA THR A 143 14.60 -13.34 2.02
C THR A 143 16.08 -13.66 1.79
N GLY A 144 16.89 -13.71 2.85
CA GLY A 144 18.34 -13.84 2.76
C GLY A 144 19.04 -12.62 2.16
N VAL A 145 18.30 -11.52 1.90
CA VAL A 145 18.83 -10.30 1.31
C VAL A 145 19.19 -9.34 2.45
N ASN A 146 20.45 -8.96 2.51
CA ASN A 146 20.91 -7.94 3.45
C ASN A 146 21.00 -6.59 2.73
N ILE A 147 20.10 -5.67 3.07
CA ILE A 147 20.11 -4.29 2.57
C ILE A 147 20.42 -3.33 3.72
N GLU A 148 21.11 -2.25 3.40
CA GLU A 148 21.40 -1.17 4.36
C GLU A 148 20.35 -0.08 4.22
N VAL A 149 19.49 0.13 5.21
CA VAL A 149 18.55 1.27 5.21
C VAL A 149 19.33 2.54 5.53
N VAL A 150 19.44 3.44 4.56
CA VAL A 150 20.18 4.70 4.64
C VAL A 150 19.29 5.84 5.12
N GLU A 151 18.04 5.86 4.67
CA GLU A 151 17.05 6.85 5.05
C GLU A 151 15.71 6.18 5.37
N TYR A 152 15.05 6.69 6.40
CA TYR A 152 13.72 6.29 6.82
C TYR A 152 12.93 7.55 7.17
N SER A 153 11.81 7.77 6.49
CA SER A 153 10.88 8.86 6.76
C SER A 153 9.48 8.30 7.01
N LEU A 154 8.78 8.86 7.99
CA LEU A 154 7.39 8.54 8.30
C LEU A 154 6.58 9.83 8.25
N GLU A 155 5.59 9.86 7.37
CA GLU A 155 4.65 10.96 7.23
C GLU A 155 3.21 10.49 7.46
N SER A 156 2.37 11.40 7.94
CA SER A 156 0.93 11.18 7.94
C SER A 156 0.34 11.71 6.63
N LYS A 157 -0.39 10.88 5.90
CA LYS A 157 -1.26 11.31 4.81
C LYS A 157 -2.68 11.51 5.34
N GLY A 158 -3.11 12.77 5.31
CA GLY A 158 -4.40 13.19 5.84
C GLY A 158 -4.34 13.60 7.32
N ALA A 159 -5.53 13.70 7.91
CA ALA A 159 -5.72 14.15 9.28
C ALA A 159 -6.53 13.16 10.14
N GLY A 160 -6.40 13.30 11.45
CA GLY A 160 -7.11 12.50 12.46
C GLY A 160 -6.31 11.29 12.97
N GLU A 161 -6.81 10.67 14.03
CA GLU A 161 -6.14 9.54 14.72
C GLU A 161 -5.97 8.30 13.84
N ASN A 162 -6.82 8.15 12.81
CA ASN A 162 -6.79 7.05 11.85
C ASN A 162 -6.19 7.46 10.50
N ALA A 163 -5.36 8.51 10.47
CA ALA A 163 -4.67 8.91 9.26
C ALA A 163 -3.76 7.79 8.74
N LEU A 164 -3.49 7.81 7.44
CA LEU A 164 -2.59 6.84 6.82
C LEU A 164 -1.14 7.19 7.17
N GLY A 165 -0.40 6.22 7.70
CA GLY A 165 1.05 6.30 7.78
C GLY A 165 1.66 5.97 6.43
N GLN A 166 2.35 6.93 5.83
CA GLN A 166 3.26 6.71 4.70
C GLN A 166 4.68 6.58 5.23
N VAL A 167 5.34 5.48 4.88
CA VAL A 167 6.76 5.26 5.15
C VAL A 167 7.51 5.27 3.83
N ASP A 168 8.52 6.12 3.75
CA ASP A 168 9.47 6.20 2.65
C ASP A 168 10.82 5.69 3.15
N ILE A 169 11.45 4.78 2.40
CA ILE A 169 12.77 4.26 2.71
C ILE A 169 13.71 4.42 1.52
N VAL A 170 14.96 4.77 1.81
CA VAL A 170 16.08 4.63 0.86
C VAL A 170 17.01 3.58 1.41
N ALA A 171 17.22 2.50 0.65
CA ALA A 171 18.14 1.44 1.02
C ALA A 171 19.25 1.29 -0.01
N LYS A 172 20.44 0.95 0.46
CA LYS A 172 21.60 0.66 -0.36
C LYS A 172 21.80 -0.83 -0.50
N TYR A 173 21.95 -1.30 -1.73
CA TYR A 173 22.23 -2.68 -2.07
C TYR A 173 23.21 -2.72 -3.25
N ASN A 174 24.30 -3.48 -3.12
CA ASN A 174 25.37 -3.59 -4.13
C ASN A 174 25.86 -2.23 -4.68
N GLY A 175 25.95 -1.22 -3.79
CA GLY A 175 26.40 0.12 -4.14
C GLY A 175 25.37 1.01 -4.85
N GLN A 176 24.16 0.51 -5.10
CA GLN A 176 23.04 1.25 -5.68
C GLN A 176 22.00 1.59 -4.61
N ASN A 177 21.33 2.73 -4.77
CA ASN A 177 20.24 3.14 -3.88
C ASN A 177 18.89 2.76 -4.50
N PHE A 178 18.01 2.22 -3.67
CA PHE A 178 16.65 1.83 -3.99
C PHE A 178 15.70 2.59 -3.08
N HIS A 179 14.68 3.19 -3.66
CA HIS A 179 13.63 3.88 -2.93
C HIS A 179 12.39 2.99 -2.89
N GLY A 180 11.79 2.84 -1.72
CA GLY A 180 10.53 2.13 -1.57
C GLY A 180 9.60 2.86 -0.62
N MET A 181 8.32 2.68 -0.87
CA MET A 181 7.25 3.34 -0.13
C MET A 181 6.21 2.33 0.34
N GLY A 182 5.61 2.59 1.49
CA GLY A 182 4.54 1.79 2.05
C GLY A 182 3.48 2.64 2.72
N LEU A 183 2.21 2.31 2.47
CA LEU A 183 1.06 3.01 3.03
C LEU A 183 0.20 2.03 3.84
N ALA A 184 -0.08 2.37 5.10
CA ALA A 184 -1.02 1.64 5.94
C ALA A 184 -1.51 2.52 7.10
N THR A 185 -2.64 2.15 7.71
CA THR A 185 -3.09 2.76 8.98
C THR A 185 -2.18 2.40 10.16
N ASP A 186 -1.44 1.29 10.05
CA ASP A 186 -0.48 0.83 11.05
C ASP A 186 0.95 1.14 10.59
N VAL A 187 1.73 1.81 11.44
CA VAL A 187 3.09 2.25 11.10
C VAL A 187 4.04 1.08 10.84
N VAL A 188 3.91 -0.03 11.58
CA VAL A 188 4.76 -1.21 11.39
C VAL A 188 4.44 -1.87 10.06
N HIS A 189 3.15 -1.96 9.73
CA HIS A 189 2.69 -2.49 8.45
C HIS A 189 3.16 -1.60 7.28
N ALA A 190 3.04 -0.28 7.40
CA ALA A 190 3.54 0.67 6.40
C ALA A 190 5.05 0.50 6.18
N SER A 191 5.82 0.37 7.28
CA SER A 191 7.27 0.14 7.23
C SER A 191 7.61 -1.16 6.51
N VAL A 192 6.93 -2.26 6.84
CA VAL A 192 7.17 -3.56 6.18
C VAL A 192 6.83 -3.51 4.70
N ARG A 193 5.75 -2.83 4.31
CA ARG A 193 5.42 -2.64 2.89
C ARG A 193 6.50 -1.86 2.15
N ALA A 194 7.03 -0.79 2.76
CA ALA A 194 8.11 -0.01 2.18
C ALA A 194 9.37 -0.87 1.97
N LEU A 195 9.72 -1.71 2.96
CA LEU A 195 10.84 -2.65 2.85
C LEU A 195 10.64 -3.67 1.73
N LEU A 196 9.46 -4.29 1.66
CA LEU A 196 9.17 -5.27 0.61
C LEU A 196 9.18 -4.65 -0.78
N HIS A 197 8.73 -3.40 -0.92
CA HIS A 197 8.84 -2.64 -2.16
C HIS A 197 10.31 -2.52 -2.58
N VAL A 198 11.21 -2.10 -1.69
CA VAL A 198 12.65 -2.09 -1.99
C VAL A 198 13.18 -3.47 -2.37
N LEU A 199 12.84 -4.52 -1.62
CA LEU A 199 13.33 -5.87 -1.89
C LEU A 199 12.86 -6.40 -3.24
N ASN A 200 11.64 -6.08 -3.67
CA ASN A 200 11.14 -6.41 -4.99
C ASN A 200 11.87 -5.63 -6.10
N LEU A 201 12.20 -4.35 -5.89
CA LEU A 201 13.02 -3.58 -6.83
C LEU A 201 14.45 -4.15 -6.94
N VAL A 202 15.05 -4.53 -5.82
CA VAL A 202 16.36 -5.20 -5.77
C VAL A 202 16.31 -6.52 -6.55
N HIS A 203 15.33 -7.37 -6.29
CA HIS A 203 15.17 -8.64 -7.00
C HIS A 203 15.03 -8.44 -8.51
N ARG A 204 14.26 -7.44 -8.96
CA ARG A 204 14.14 -7.09 -10.38
C ARG A 204 15.47 -6.63 -10.96
N ALA A 205 16.22 -5.80 -10.24
CA ALA A 205 17.53 -5.33 -10.68
C ALA A 205 18.51 -6.50 -10.88
N ASP A 206 18.53 -7.47 -9.97
CA ASP A 206 19.34 -8.67 -10.07
C ASP A 206 18.94 -9.53 -11.29
N LEU A 207 17.64 -9.78 -11.49
CA LEU A 207 17.15 -10.52 -12.67
C LEU A 207 17.55 -9.85 -14.00
N VAL A 208 17.52 -8.52 -14.06
CA VAL A 208 17.95 -7.77 -15.24
C VAL A 208 19.45 -7.86 -15.44
N ALA A 209 20.25 -7.79 -14.37
CA ALA A 209 21.70 -7.95 -14.43
C ALA A 209 22.09 -9.33 -14.96
N ASP A 210 21.46 -10.40 -14.45
CA ASP A 210 21.70 -11.78 -14.88
C ASP A 210 21.36 -11.99 -16.36
N LYS A 211 20.19 -11.50 -16.82
CA LYS A 211 19.80 -11.57 -18.23
C LYS A 211 20.78 -10.84 -19.14
N LYS A 212 21.29 -9.66 -18.74
CA LYS A 212 22.29 -8.92 -19.51
C LYS A 212 23.59 -9.71 -19.64
N GLN A 213 24.05 -10.35 -18.57
CA GLN A 213 25.26 -11.19 -18.60
C GLN A 213 25.09 -12.41 -19.52
N GLN A 214 23.94 -13.08 -19.48
CA GLN A 214 23.64 -14.22 -20.36
C GLN A 214 23.65 -13.82 -21.84
N ILE A 215 23.02 -12.70 -22.19
CA ILE A 215 23.02 -12.17 -23.56
C ILE A 215 24.44 -11.82 -24.01
N GLN A 216 25.26 -11.24 -23.12
CA GLN A 216 26.66 -10.92 -23.41
C GLN A 216 27.48 -12.19 -23.69
N GLN A 217 27.33 -13.23 -22.87
CA GLN A 217 28.03 -14.51 -23.02
C GLN A 217 27.61 -15.25 -24.30
N GLN A 218 26.32 -15.24 -24.64
CA GLN A 218 25.82 -15.83 -25.90
C GLN A 218 26.38 -15.12 -27.14
N LYS A 219 26.56 -13.79 -27.10
CA LYS A 219 27.21 -13.05 -28.18
C LYS A 219 28.70 -13.37 -28.33
N ILE A 220 29.39 -13.73 -27.25
CA ILE A 220 30.82 -14.08 -27.27
C ILE A 220 31.01 -15.54 -27.71
N ALA A 221 30.13 -16.45 -27.32
CA ALA A 221 30.19 -17.88 -27.68
C ALA A 221 29.68 -18.19 -29.11
N GLY A 222 28.99 -17.24 -29.75
CA GLY A 222 28.49 -17.36 -31.13
C GLY A 222 29.42 -16.84 -32.22
N VAL A 223 30.70 -16.59 -31.89
CA VAL A 223 31.79 -16.21 -32.82
C VAL A 223 32.82 -17.34 -32.83
#